data_AF-A0A6L6QAH0-F1
#
_entry.id   AF-A0A6L6QAH0-F1
#
_cell.length_a   1.000
_cell.length_b   1.000
_cell.length_c   1.000
_cell.angle_alpha   90.00
_cell.angle_beta   90.00
_cell.angle_gamma   90.00
#
_symmetry.space_group_name_H-M   'P 1'
#
loop_
_entity.id
_entity.type
_entity.pdbx_description
1 polymer ?
#
loop_
_entity_poly.entity_id
_entity_poly.type
_entity_poly.pdbx_seq_one_letter_code
_entity_poly.pdbx_strand_id
1 'polypeptide(L)'
;MPVYAHHTILESLPDLFCAETLWQAPGFALFSRRPLLRDLLERSPREQRGRTATRCFAHVILSLPQEDIDDDYHLARGARARELEQALAALHQRDFADLLGGDTVRYRVQGCDSLPPGAVSVRFGHAVYLPAQGEKIAFSASISRDGAAWKPVCPVYAGQRLALLGADAILPCAPAEPSLSGAPQPDWPLGRDGAILLLNEGPGAQPVVQVRPRDAYECRFDAALGCYTVRSRQGAAQGQLLLRISAPAAARPAQHDAPGIPPSERASANAGGAMPNLPHPPHAADAAQPPQAPIHQPAIAAAGHAVWQPRPGAAHPEPRAASREMAAQPSTTRAQPVQAHRTDASWDATALPLPPRRMASEPTDATYVPVARQRVILAALALPRLSRYRATGAERLDIPLGTDDSFTLTIDADDGLHTLDTGGRHAVAAPATLPQAGGRAIELLPAPAAMADRYCALLPLPQPASVQLPLAGRHRFGRQAPALAPLRLLDSPRLLHGGGAPSSADRIGLSREAFSFEMSPRGVHITRLAASQALYHLDAQLQFVAAIGAAAEEAPYLLPRGHHVAAGHYVLRFDA
;
A
#
# COMPACT_ATOMS: atom_id res chain seq x y z
N MET A 1 2.75 -0.01 25.54
CA MET A 1 3.42 -1.34 25.57
C MET A 1 4.67 -1.27 24.71
N PRO A 2 5.70 -2.11 24.92
CA PRO A 2 6.78 -2.23 23.95
C PRO A 2 6.22 -2.68 22.60
N VAL A 3 6.60 -2.00 21.52
CA VAL A 3 6.18 -2.36 20.16
C VAL A 3 7.09 -3.51 19.70
N TYR A 4 6.53 -4.72 19.62
CA TYR A 4 7.31 -5.91 19.26
C TYR A 4 7.77 -5.87 17.79
N ALA A 5 6.92 -5.36 16.89
CA ALA A 5 7.27 -4.96 15.54
C ALA A 5 6.47 -3.70 15.16
N HIS A 6 7.16 -2.71 14.62
CA HIS A 6 6.56 -1.60 13.89
C HIS A 6 6.22 -2.07 12.47
N HIS A 7 5.06 -1.67 11.98
CA HIS A 7 4.64 -1.86 10.60
C HIS A 7 4.04 -0.56 10.08
N THR A 8 4.46 -0.13 8.89
CA THR A 8 3.93 1.05 8.19
C THR A 8 3.92 0.78 6.69
N ILE A 9 2.88 1.22 5.99
CA ILE A 9 2.85 1.20 4.52
C ILE A 9 3.25 2.60 4.02
N LEU A 10 4.25 2.64 3.15
CA LEU A 10 4.68 3.83 2.40
C LEU A 10 3.97 3.80 1.05
N GLU A 11 3.08 4.77 0.79
CA GLU A 11 2.24 4.79 -0.42
C GLU A 11 2.70 5.83 -1.45
N SER A 12 2.28 5.61 -2.71
CA SER A 12 2.48 6.49 -3.87
C SER A 12 3.95 6.82 -4.15
N LEU A 13 4.81 5.81 -4.03
CA LEU A 13 6.23 5.90 -4.36
C LEU A 13 6.41 5.80 -5.88
N PRO A 14 7.14 6.73 -6.54
CA PRO A 14 7.31 6.74 -8.00
C PRO A 14 8.19 5.60 -8.54
N ASP A 15 9.14 5.10 -7.75
CA ASP A 15 9.90 3.87 -8.02
C ASP A 15 10.13 3.15 -6.69
N LEU A 16 9.71 1.89 -6.63
CA LEU A 16 9.81 1.04 -5.44
C LEU A 16 11.22 0.48 -5.23
N PHE A 17 12.05 0.49 -6.28
CA PHE A 17 13.43 0.02 -6.24
C PHE A 17 14.46 1.16 -6.12
N CYS A 18 14.02 2.41 -6.03
CA CYS A 18 14.91 3.55 -5.77
C CYS A 18 15.09 3.75 -4.25
N ALA A 19 16.29 3.48 -3.75
CA ALA A 19 16.61 3.61 -2.34
C ALA A 19 16.43 5.05 -1.83
N GLU A 20 16.78 6.05 -2.62
CA GLU A 20 16.63 7.49 -2.34
C GLU A 20 15.16 7.94 -2.32
N THR A 21 14.27 7.21 -2.99
CA THR A 21 12.83 7.47 -2.95
C THR A 21 12.22 6.96 -1.63
N LEU A 22 12.74 5.85 -1.10
CA LEU A 22 12.36 5.34 0.23
C LEU A 22 13.09 6.06 1.37
N TRP A 23 14.29 6.58 1.12
CA TRP A 23 15.21 7.12 2.11
C TRP A 23 15.36 8.64 2.02
N GLN A 24 14.89 9.35 3.05
CA GLN A 24 14.90 10.81 3.05
C GLN A 24 16.33 11.39 3.06
N ALA A 25 16.73 11.99 1.93
CA ALA A 25 17.98 12.74 1.82
C ALA A 25 18.02 13.94 2.82
N PRO A 26 19.16 14.22 3.47
CA PRO A 26 19.29 15.39 4.35
C PRO A 26 18.92 16.69 3.61
N GLY A 27 17.98 17.46 4.18
CA GLY A 27 17.53 18.75 3.63
C GLY A 27 16.12 18.74 3.01
N PHE A 28 15.59 17.59 2.58
CA PHE A 28 14.22 17.51 2.01
C PHE A 28 13.10 17.32 3.05
N ALA A 29 13.46 17.16 4.34
CA ALA A 29 12.55 16.92 5.47
C ALA A 29 11.44 17.97 5.63
N LEU A 30 11.65 19.21 5.16
CA LEU A 30 10.71 20.32 5.33
C LEU A 30 9.50 20.28 4.36
N PHE A 31 9.56 19.47 3.31
CA PHE A 31 8.54 19.44 2.24
C PHE A 31 7.71 18.14 2.21
N SER A 32 8.25 17.03 2.73
CA SER A 32 7.59 15.73 2.74
C SER A 32 6.68 15.55 3.96
N ARG A 33 5.36 15.52 3.77
CA ARG A 33 4.37 15.25 4.84
C ARG A 33 4.19 13.77 5.17
N ARG A 34 4.73 12.85 4.37
CA ARG A 34 4.70 11.40 4.61
C ARG A 34 6.00 10.98 5.30
N PRO A 35 5.96 10.20 6.40
CA PRO A 35 7.17 9.70 7.02
C PRO A 35 7.82 8.68 6.07
N LEU A 36 9.05 8.94 5.64
CA LEU A 36 9.84 8.00 4.86
C LEU A 36 10.57 7.01 5.79
N LEU A 37 11.26 6.01 5.23
CA LEU A 37 11.92 4.95 6.02
C LEU A 37 12.87 5.53 7.09
N ARG A 38 13.61 6.57 6.75
CA ARG A 38 14.48 7.30 7.69
C ARG A 38 13.70 7.95 8.83
N ASP A 39 12.61 8.67 8.53
CA ASP A 39 11.75 9.29 9.56
C ASP A 39 11.17 8.24 10.52
N LEU A 40 10.78 7.08 9.99
CA LEU A 40 10.22 5.98 10.77
C LEU A 40 11.24 5.43 11.77
N LEU A 41 12.49 5.22 11.34
CA LEU A 41 13.59 4.74 12.19
C LEU A 41 13.98 5.78 13.26
N GLU A 42 14.05 7.07 12.90
CA GLU A 42 14.38 8.15 13.83
C GLU A 42 13.31 8.35 14.91
N ARG A 43 12.02 8.26 14.54
CA ARG A 43 10.89 8.38 15.48
C ARG A 43 10.62 7.13 16.31
N SER A 44 11.19 5.99 15.90
CA SER A 44 10.98 4.68 16.53
C SER A 44 12.31 4.05 16.96
N PRO A 45 13.12 4.72 17.81
CA PRO A 45 14.39 4.18 18.26
C PRO A 45 14.17 2.95 19.16
N ARG A 46 15.12 2.02 19.08
CA ARG A 46 15.14 0.76 19.83
C ARG A 46 15.34 0.98 21.33
N GLU A 47 16.14 1.98 21.70
CA GLU A 47 16.38 2.38 23.08
C GLU A 47 16.36 3.92 23.17
N GLN A 48 15.77 4.45 24.25
CA GLN A 48 15.76 5.88 24.57
C GLN A 48 16.25 6.09 26.00
N ARG A 49 17.07 7.12 26.20
CA ARG A 49 17.46 7.61 27.54
C ARG A 49 16.86 9.00 27.74
N GLY A 50 15.74 9.05 28.44
CA GLY A 50 14.95 10.28 28.57
C GLY A 50 14.25 10.62 27.24
N ARG A 51 14.63 11.74 26.61
CA ARG A 51 14.11 12.15 25.29
C ARG A 51 15.06 11.85 24.13
N THR A 52 16.25 11.34 24.39
CA THR A 52 17.28 11.09 23.38
C THR A 52 17.30 9.63 22.98
N ALA A 53 17.32 9.35 21.67
CA ALA A 53 17.55 8.01 21.14
C ALA A 53 18.99 7.55 21.47
N THR A 54 19.14 6.31 21.95
CA THR A 54 20.44 5.71 22.26
C THR A 54 20.73 4.45 21.45
N ARG A 55 19.71 3.81 20.86
CA ARG A 55 19.89 2.82 19.79
C ARG A 55 18.81 2.94 18.72
N CYS A 56 19.14 2.63 17.46
CA CYS A 56 18.18 2.38 16.39
C CYS A 56 17.98 0.85 16.14
N PHE A 57 17.06 0.48 15.26
CA PHE A 57 16.85 -0.90 14.83
C PHE A 57 17.68 -1.20 13.57
N ALA A 58 18.59 -2.18 13.62
CA ALA A 58 19.46 -2.51 12.50
C ALA A 58 18.83 -3.43 11.43
N HIS A 59 17.71 -4.09 11.73
CA HIS A 59 17.07 -5.08 10.85
C HIS A 59 15.70 -4.58 10.34
N VAL A 60 15.52 -4.56 9.02
CA VAL A 60 14.30 -4.07 8.36
C VAL A 60 13.87 -5.03 7.24
N ILE A 61 12.59 -5.39 7.21
CA ILE A 61 11.96 -6.09 6.10
C ILE A 61 11.14 -5.10 5.29
N LEU A 62 11.28 -5.15 3.98
CA LEU A 62 10.52 -4.41 2.99
C LEU A 62 9.71 -5.42 2.18
N SER A 63 8.39 -5.25 2.14
CA SER A 63 7.56 -5.98 1.18
C SER A 63 7.14 -5.01 0.07
N LEU A 64 7.33 -5.43 -1.18
CA LEU A 64 6.86 -4.76 -2.40
C LEU A 64 5.66 -5.57 -2.96
N PRO A 65 4.88 -5.03 -3.91
CA PRO A 65 3.86 -5.82 -4.61
C PRO A 65 4.51 -7.04 -5.26
N GLN A 66 3.84 -8.20 -5.20
CA GLN A 66 4.40 -9.45 -5.76
C GLN A 66 4.71 -9.31 -7.26
N GLU A 67 3.85 -8.60 -8.02
CA GLU A 67 4.04 -8.31 -9.44
C GLU A 67 5.35 -7.56 -9.74
N ASP A 68 5.73 -6.55 -8.95
CA ASP A 68 7.00 -5.82 -9.10
C ASP A 68 8.22 -6.71 -8.85
N ILE A 69 8.12 -7.65 -7.91
CA ILE A 69 9.19 -8.61 -7.57
C ILE A 69 9.31 -9.70 -8.64
N ASP A 70 8.20 -10.19 -9.18
CA ASP A 70 8.17 -11.14 -10.28
C ASP A 70 8.72 -10.49 -11.56
N ASP A 71 8.39 -9.24 -11.85
CA ASP A 71 8.95 -8.47 -12.96
C ASP A 71 10.47 -8.24 -12.81
N ASP A 72 10.98 -7.87 -11.62
CA ASP A 72 12.43 -7.80 -11.35
C ASP A 72 13.08 -9.18 -11.51
N TYR A 73 12.42 -10.27 -11.08
CA TYR A 73 12.92 -11.63 -11.27
C TYR A 73 12.98 -12.04 -12.74
N HIS A 74 11.95 -11.72 -13.53
CA HIS A 74 11.87 -12.07 -14.95
C HIS A 74 12.79 -11.21 -15.83
N LEU A 75 12.82 -9.90 -15.62
CA LEU A 75 13.53 -8.94 -16.47
C LEU A 75 15.00 -8.76 -16.05
N ALA A 76 15.28 -8.73 -14.74
CA ALA A 76 16.59 -8.38 -14.19
C ALA A 76 17.17 -9.44 -13.23
N ARG A 77 16.55 -10.62 -13.13
CA ARG A 77 16.98 -11.72 -12.24
C ARG A 77 17.11 -11.30 -10.77
N GLY A 78 16.16 -10.50 -10.30
CA GLY A 78 16.11 -10.03 -8.91
C GLY A 78 17.28 -9.09 -8.57
N ALA A 79 17.84 -8.39 -9.56
CA ALA A 79 18.97 -7.49 -9.35
C ALA A 79 18.54 -6.22 -8.62
N ARG A 80 17.39 -5.64 -8.99
CA ARG A 80 16.92 -4.38 -8.41
C ARG A 80 16.59 -4.55 -6.93
N ALA A 81 15.98 -5.68 -6.54
CA ALA A 81 15.73 -6.02 -5.14
C ALA A 81 17.03 -6.10 -4.32
N ARG A 82 18.08 -6.75 -4.86
CA ARG A 82 19.39 -6.88 -4.20
C ARG A 82 20.15 -5.54 -4.13
N GLU A 83 20.07 -4.71 -5.16
CA GLU A 83 20.63 -3.36 -5.17
C GLU A 83 19.92 -2.47 -4.15
N LEU A 84 18.59 -2.57 -4.03
CA LEU A 84 17.80 -1.85 -3.04
C LEU A 84 18.21 -2.22 -1.60
N GLU A 85 18.35 -3.51 -1.29
CA GLU A 85 18.83 -3.99 0.02
C GLU A 85 20.20 -3.38 0.38
N GLN A 86 21.14 -3.39 -0.56
CA GLN A 86 22.50 -2.89 -0.36
C GLN A 86 22.54 -1.37 -0.22
N ALA A 87 21.82 -0.64 -1.07
CA ALA A 87 21.77 0.82 -1.02
C ALA A 87 21.13 1.31 0.27
N LEU A 88 20.01 0.70 0.71
CA LEU A 88 19.37 1.05 1.98
C LEU A 88 20.24 0.67 3.19
N ALA A 89 20.96 -0.46 3.15
CA ALA A 89 21.92 -0.81 4.19
C ALA A 89 23.04 0.25 4.30
N ALA A 90 23.59 0.71 3.18
CA ALA A 90 24.62 1.75 3.15
C ALA A 90 24.11 3.11 3.65
N LEU A 91 22.91 3.52 3.22
CA LEU A 91 22.28 4.78 3.65
C LEU A 91 21.97 4.77 5.17
N HIS A 92 21.45 3.66 5.69
CA HIS A 92 21.20 3.48 7.11
C HIS A 92 22.49 3.46 7.93
N GLN A 93 23.51 2.72 7.48
CA GLN A 93 24.81 2.67 8.14
C GLN A 93 25.50 4.04 8.16
N ARG A 94 25.31 4.87 7.13
CA ARG A 94 25.84 6.24 7.05
C ARG A 94 25.10 7.20 7.98
N ASP A 95 23.77 7.22 7.94
CA ASP A 95 22.97 8.24 8.62
C ASP A 95 22.71 7.93 10.11
N PHE A 96 22.87 6.68 10.55
CA PHE A 96 22.65 6.24 11.94
C PHE A 96 23.85 5.51 12.59
N ALA A 97 25.07 5.66 12.06
CA ALA A 97 26.28 4.99 12.54
C ALA A 97 26.41 4.97 14.08
N ASP A 98 26.25 6.14 14.71
CA ASP A 98 26.40 6.34 16.15
C ASP A 98 25.31 5.65 16.99
N LEU A 99 24.13 5.41 16.41
CA LEU A 99 22.98 4.78 17.07
C LEU A 99 22.88 3.27 16.82
N LEU A 100 23.70 2.70 15.94
CA LEU A 100 23.72 1.24 15.70
C LEU A 100 24.44 0.48 16.82
N GLY A 101 25.36 1.13 17.55
CA GLY A 101 26.04 0.53 18.71
C GLY A 101 26.82 -0.76 18.38
N GLY A 102 27.31 -0.88 17.14
CA GLY A 102 28.00 -2.06 16.60
C GLY A 102 27.11 -3.11 15.94
N ASP A 103 25.77 -2.95 15.95
CA ASP A 103 24.86 -3.90 15.31
C ASP A 103 24.96 -3.79 13.76
N THR A 104 25.05 -4.93 13.07
CA THR A 104 25.13 -4.96 11.60
C THR A 104 23.78 -4.62 10.96
N VAL A 105 23.74 -3.59 10.11
CA VAL A 105 22.54 -3.27 9.33
C VAL A 105 22.21 -4.39 8.33
N ARG A 106 20.95 -4.81 8.29
CA ARG A 106 20.44 -5.80 7.33
C ARG A 106 19.07 -5.39 6.81
N TYR A 107 18.90 -5.52 5.51
CA TYR A 107 17.63 -5.36 4.82
C TYR A 107 17.22 -6.70 4.20
N ARG A 108 15.92 -6.90 4.03
CA ARG A 108 15.35 -7.95 3.17
C ARG A 108 14.21 -7.37 2.36
N VAL A 109 14.24 -7.58 1.05
CA VAL A 109 13.15 -7.29 0.12
C VAL A 109 12.40 -8.59 -0.17
N GLN A 110 11.07 -8.56 -0.14
CA GLN A 110 10.19 -9.69 -0.44
C GLN A 110 8.93 -9.20 -1.16
N GLY A 111 8.19 -10.11 -1.81
CA GLY A 111 6.89 -9.79 -2.40
C GLY A 111 5.72 -9.93 -1.41
N CYS A 112 4.62 -9.25 -1.72
CA CYS A 112 3.32 -9.37 -1.07
C CYS A 112 2.19 -9.21 -2.10
N ASP A 113 1.27 -10.18 -2.15
CA ASP A 113 0.12 -10.18 -3.07
C ASP A 113 -0.97 -9.14 -2.74
N SER A 114 -0.97 -8.61 -1.51
CA SER A 114 -1.99 -7.68 -1.02
C SER A 114 -1.51 -6.22 -0.93
N LEU A 115 -0.29 -5.90 -1.37
CA LEU A 115 0.11 -4.49 -1.51
C LEU A 115 -0.50 -3.90 -2.78
N PRO A 116 -1.08 -2.69 -2.71
CA PRO A 116 -1.46 -1.97 -3.92
C PRO A 116 -0.19 -1.51 -4.69
N PRO A 117 -0.28 -1.33 -6.02
CA PRO A 117 0.83 -0.84 -6.83
C PRO A 117 1.36 0.50 -6.31
N GLY A 118 2.68 0.68 -6.32
CA GLY A 118 3.32 1.91 -5.83
C GLY A 118 3.33 2.05 -4.30
N ALA A 119 3.11 0.97 -3.54
CA ALA A 119 3.22 0.94 -2.08
C ALA A 119 4.23 -0.08 -1.58
N VAL A 120 4.92 0.25 -0.47
CA VAL A 120 5.91 -0.61 0.20
C VAL A 120 5.53 -0.77 1.67
N SER A 121 5.39 -2.01 2.12
CA SER A 121 5.29 -2.32 3.55
C SER A 121 6.68 -2.33 4.18
N VAL A 122 6.86 -1.57 5.25
CA VAL A 122 8.08 -1.50 6.05
C VAL A 122 7.81 -2.16 7.40
N ARG A 123 8.65 -3.13 7.80
CA ARG A 123 8.57 -3.81 9.10
C ARG A 123 9.93 -3.89 9.79
N PHE A 124 10.02 -3.38 11.01
CA PHE A 124 11.23 -3.43 11.86
C PHE A 124 10.83 -3.49 13.34
N GLY A 125 11.73 -3.88 14.25
CA GLY A 125 11.43 -3.91 15.69
C GLY A 125 12.16 -5.03 16.44
N HIS A 126 11.83 -5.23 17.71
CA HIS A 126 12.52 -6.22 18.57
C HIS A 126 12.32 -7.67 18.12
N ALA A 127 11.19 -8.00 17.50
CA ALA A 127 10.89 -9.33 16.97
C ALA A 127 11.31 -9.51 15.49
N VAL A 128 11.80 -8.46 14.83
CA VAL A 128 12.26 -8.52 13.44
C VAL A 128 13.75 -8.86 13.43
N TYR A 129 14.08 -10.03 12.90
CA TYR A 129 15.45 -10.51 12.84
C TYR A 129 15.80 -10.97 11.43
N LEU A 130 16.98 -10.56 10.96
CA LEU A 130 17.58 -11.04 9.72
C LEU A 130 18.91 -11.70 10.09
N PRO A 131 19.10 -13.00 9.83
CA PRO A 131 20.29 -13.72 10.27
C PRO A 131 21.49 -13.38 9.41
N ALA A 132 22.70 -13.59 9.95
CA ALA A 132 23.92 -13.48 9.17
C ALA A 132 24.00 -14.62 8.15
N GLN A 133 24.77 -14.43 7.08
CA GLN A 133 25.11 -15.53 6.19
C GLN A 133 25.85 -16.62 6.98
N GLY A 134 25.30 -17.84 6.98
CA GLY A 134 25.84 -18.96 7.76
C GLY A 134 25.54 -18.92 9.26
N GLU A 135 24.68 -18.02 9.76
CA GLU A 135 24.29 -18.02 11.17
C GLU A 135 23.53 -19.31 11.53
N LYS A 136 23.91 -19.92 12.65
CA LYS A 136 23.30 -21.17 13.11
C LYS A 136 21.96 -20.90 13.79
N ILE A 137 20.97 -21.71 13.43
CA ILE A 137 19.69 -21.81 14.14
C ILE A 137 19.98 -22.31 15.56
N ALA A 138 19.52 -21.58 16.57
CA ALA A 138 19.61 -21.98 17.96
C ALA A 138 18.48 -22.97 18.33
N PHE A 139 17.28 -22.73 17.82
CA PHE A 139 16.13 -23.61 17.97
C PHE A 139 15.10 -23.40 16.86
N SER A 140 14.30 -24.43 16.59
CA SER A 140 13.16 -24.37 15.68
C SER A 140 11.86 -24.50 16.48
N ALA A 141 10.89 -23.64 16.19
CA ALA A 141 9.55 -23.70 16.74
C ALA A 141 8.59 -24.38 15.74
N SER A 142 7.90 -25.40 16.21
CA SER A 142 6.84 -26.12 15.47
C SER A 142 5.56 -26.14 16.30
N ILE A 143 4.41 -26.10 15.63
CA ILE A 143 3.10 -26.16 16.29
C ILE A 143 2.28 -27.36 15.83
N SER A 144 1.30 -27.74 16.64
CA SER A 144 0.27 -28.72 16.31
C SER A 144 -1.06 -28.36 16.99
N ARG A 145 -2.19 -28.80 16.42
CA ARG A 145 -3.52 -28.72 17.08
C ARG A 145 -3.90 -30.03 17.80
N ASP A 146 -3.38 -31.16 17.33
CA ASP A 146 -3.77 -32.52 17.73
C ASP A 146 -2.62 -33.37 18.30
N GLY A 147 -1.37 -32.93 18.13
CA GLY A 147 -0.15 -33.65 18.50
C GLY A 147 0.33 -34.66 17.45
N ALA A 148 -0.48 -34.93 16.42
CA ALA A 148 -0.18 -35.86 15.34
C ALA A 148 0.56 -35.15 14.18
N ALA A 149 0.05 -34.00 13.74
CA ALA A 149 0.65 -33.22 12.66
C ALA A 149 1.42 -32.00 13.22
N TRP A 150 2.73 -31.95 13.00
CA TRP A 150 3.60 -30.84 13.45
C TRP A 150 4.04 -29.97 12.28
N LYS A 151 3.62 -28.71 12.27
CA LYS A 151 4.00 -27.71 11.27
C LYS A 151 5.13 -26.81 11.80
N PRO A 152 6.31 -26.71 11.14
CA PRO A 152 7.32 -25.73 11.50
C PRO A 152 6.79 -24.31 11.26
N VAL A 153 7.12 -23.36 12.16
CA VAL A 153 6.61 -21.97 12.11
C VAL A 153 7.70 -20.93 12.05
N CYS A 154 8.77 -21.06 12.85
CA CYS A 154 9.97 -20.27 12.63
C CYS A 154 11.26 -20.98 13.11
N PRO A 155 12.38 -20.81 12.41
CA PRO A 155 13.70 -20.89 13.01
C PRO A 155 13.96 -19.66 13.90
N VAL A 156 14.69 -19.85 14.99
CA VAL A 156 15.21 -18.77 15.83
C VAL A 156 16.72 -18.91 15.95
N TYR A 157 17.43 -17.80 15.75
CA TYR A 157 18.88 -17.77 15.60
C TYR A 157 19.59 -17.35 16.88
N ALA A 158 20.89 -17.63 16.98
CA ALA A 158 21.68 -17.36 18.18
C ALA A 158 21.66 -15.87 18.58
N GLY A 159 21.71 -14.94 17.61
CA GLY A 159 21.60 -13.50 17.87
C GLY A 159 20.17 -12.96 18.02
N GLN A 160 19.14 -13.77 17.76
CA GLN A 160 17.74 -13.34 17.82
C GLN A 160 17.21 -13.44 19.27
N ARG A 161 17.12 -12.31 19.98
CA ARG A 161 16.63 -12.27 21.37
C ARG A 161 15.11 -12.47 21.54
N LEU A 162 14.32 -12.18 20.51
CA LEU A 162 12.87 -12.29 20.54
C LEU A 162 12.35 -12.81 19.19
N ALA A 163 11.43 -13.77 19.24
CA ALA A 163 10.57 -14.13 18.11
C ALA A 163 9.10 -14.00 18.52
N LEU A 164 8.25 -13.63 17.56
CA LEU A 164 6.81 -13.46 17.71
C LEU A 164 6.10 -14.41 16.75
N LEU A 165 5.06 -15.10 17.22
CA LEU A 165 4.20 -16.00 16.45
C LEU A 165 2.74 -15.57 16.57
N GLY A 166 1.97 -15.67 15.48
CA GLY A 166 0.51 -15.49 15.49
C GLY A 166 0.01 -14.05 15.33
N ALA A 167 0.79 -13.06 15.76
CA ALA A 167 0.40 -11.65 15.71
C ALA A 167 0.26 -11.07 14.28
N ASP A 168 0.83 -11.73 13.25
CA ASP A 168 0.75 -11.28 11.86
C ASP A 168 -0.66 -11.45 11.24
N ALA A 169 -1.62 -12.08 11.94
CA ALA A 169 -3.01 -12.21 11.47
C ALA A 169 -3.80 -10.88 11.37
N ILE A 170 -3.21 -9.76 11.75
CA ILE A 170 -3.80 -8.41 11.68
C ILE A 170 -3.43 -7.69 10.36
N LEU A 171 -2.46 -8.19 9.58
CA LEU A 171 -1.95 -7.50 8.39
C LEU A 171 -1.77 -8.46 7.20
N PRO A 172 -2.26 -8.13 5.99
CA PRO A 172 -2.36 -9.10 4.89
C PRO A 172 -1.03 -9.38 4.16
N CYS A 173 0.10 -8.82 4.62
CA CYS A 173 1.41 -8.93 3.96
C CYS A 173 2.46 -9.73 4.74
N ALA A 174 2.38 -11.06 4.62
CA ALA A 174 3.60 -11.86 4.54
C ALA A 174 3.37 -13.14 3.71
N PRO A 175 4.31 -13.50 2.82
CA PRO A 175 4.19 -14.67 1.95
C PRO A 175 4.31 -15.98 2.73
N ALA A 176 3.89 -17.08 2.09
CA ALA A 176 3.81 -18.42 2.69
C ALA A 176 5.16 -19.16 2.86
N GLU A 177 6.29 -18.48 2.70
CA GLU A 177 7.64 -18.98 2.98
C GLU A 177 7.99 -18.84 4.49
N PRO A 178 8.77 -19.74 5.11
CA PRO A 178 9.09 -19.73 6.55
C PRO A 178 10.12 -18.66 6.95
N SER A 179 9.85 -17.38 6.66
CA SER A 179 10.70 -16.25 7.04
C SER A 179 10.46 -15.79 8.49
N LEU A 180 11.34 -16.23 9.40
CA LEU A 180 12.00 -15.49 10.52
C LEU A 180 11.21 -14.65 11.56
N SER A 181 9.99 -14.22 11.29
CA SER A 181 8.97 -13.80 12.26
C SER A 181 7.67 -14.46 11.81
N GLY A 182 7.09 -15.32 12.66
CA GLY A 182 6.27 -16.45 12.20
C GLY A 182 5.15 -16.08 11.23
N ALA A 183 5.18 -16.70 10.05
CA ALA A 183 4.28 -16.40 8.93
C ALA A 183 2.77 -16.39 9.34
N PRO A 184 1.95 -15.53 8.74
CA PRO A 184 0.52 -15.45 9.00
C PRO A 184 -0.12 -16.79 8.65
N GLN A 185 -0.71 -17.42 9.66
CA GLN A 185 -1.44 -18.66 9.46
C GLN A 185 -2.93 -18.32 9.36
N PRO A 186 -3.61 -18.60 8.23
CA PRO A 186 -5.06 -18.40 8.12
C PRO A 186 -5.84 -19.21 9.17
N ASP A 187 -5.18 -20.25 9.70
CA ASP A 187 -5.65 -21.17 10.73
C ASP A 187 -4.99 -20.94 12.11
N TRP A 188 -4.65 -19.71 12.50
CA TRP A 188 -4.03 -19.47 13.80
C TRP A 188 -5.00 -19.82 14.96
N PRO A 189 -4.70 -20.85 15.79
CA PRO A 189 -5.70 -21.46 16.67
C PRO A 189 -6.02 -20.66 17.93
N LEU A 190 -5.25 -19.61 18.24
CA LEU A 190 -5.54 -18.68 19.34
C LEU A 190 -6.40 -17.48 18.89
N GLY A 191 -6.89 -17.45 17.64
CA GLY A 191 -7.65 -16.32 17.12
C GLY A 191 -6.81 -15.05 16.90
N ARG A 192 -7.43 -14.00 16.32
CA ARG A 192 -6.72 -12.82 15.79
C ARG A 192 -5.87 -12.06 16.81
N ASP A 193 -6.23 -12.09 18.09
CA ASP A 193 -5.53 -11.35 19.16
C ASP A 193 -4.49 -12.20 19.92
N GLY A 194 -4.48 -13.52 19.73
CA GLY A 194 -3.58 -14.43 20.44
C GLY A 194 -2.18 -14.43 19.84
N ALA A 195 -1.13 -14.18 20.64
CA ALA A 195 0.25 -14.22 20.16
C ALA A 195 1.19 -14.96 21.12
N ILE A 196 2.21 -15.63 20.59
CA ILE A 196 3.27 -16.27 21.38
C ILE A 196 4.58 -15.51 21.20
N LEU A 197 5.24 -15.21 22.31
CA LEU A 197 6.58 -14.64 22.36
C LEU A 197 7.55 -15.73 22.80
N LEU A 198 8.63 -15.87 22.05
CA LEU A 198 9.78 -16.71 22.40
C LEU A 198 10.94 -15.79 22.74
N LEU A 199 11.34 -15.74 24.01
CA LEU A 199 12.50 -14.97 24.46
C LEU A 199 13.73 -15.88 24.49
N ASN A 200 14.78 -15.47 23.80
CA ASN A 200 16.07 -16.14 23.77
C ASN A 200 17.06 -15.34 24.63
N GLU A 201 17.42 -15.89 25.79
CA GLU A 201 18.40 -15.26 26.69
C GLU A 201 19.86 -15.57 26.33
N GLY A 202 20.10 -16.30 25.24
CA GLY A 202 21.42 -16.49 24.64
C GLY A 202 21.81 -17.96 24.42
N PRO A 203 23.06 -18.20 23.98
CA PRO A 203 23.54 -19.54 23.64
C PRO A 203 23.41 -20.53 24.81
N GLY A 204 22.70 -21.64 24.58
CA GLY A 204 22.51 -22.71 25.57
C GLY A 204 21.39 -22.47 26.60
N ALA A 205 20.78 -21.29 26.64
CA ALA A 205 19.58 -21.05 27.45
C ALA A 205 18.35 -21.72 26.82
N GLN A 206 17.46 -22.27 27.64
CA GLN A 206 16.13 -22.65 27.14
C GLN A 206 15.28 -21.39 26.89
N PRO A 207 14.60 -21.27 25.74
CA PRO A 207 13.81 -20.09 25.44
C PRO A 207 12.56 -20.00 26.31
N VAL A 208 12.28 -18.81 26.82
CA VAL A 208 11.11 -18.55 27.66
C VAL A 208 9.90 -18.30 26.76
N VAL A 209 8.86 -19.12 26.94
CA VAL A 209 7.59 -18.99 26.20
C VAL A 209 6.61 -18.14 27.00
N GLN A 210 6.06 -17.10 26.35
CA GLN A 210 4.97 -16.30 26.91
C GLN A 210 3.84 -16.15 25.89
N VAL A 211 2.61 -16.03 26.38
CA VAL A 211 1.42 -15.82 25.53
C VAL A 211 0.81 -14.44 25.81
N ARG A 212 0.16 -13.86 24.80
CA ARG A 212 -0.53 -12.56 24.86
C ARG A 212 -1.94 -12.64 24.26
N PRO A 213 -2.92 -11.84 24.75
CA PRO A 213 -2.82 -10.97 25.92
C PRO A 213 -2.52 -11.76 27.21
N ARG A 214 -1.89 -11.09 28.19
CA ARG A 214 -1.59 -11.74 29.48
C ARG A 214 -2.92 -12.14 30.12
N ASP A 215 -2.91 -13.28 30.81
CA ASP A 215 -4.05 -13.80 31.60
C ASP A 215 -5.29 -14.27 30.79
N ALA A 216 -5.36 -13.99 29.48
CA ALA A 216 -6.37 -14.52 28.55
C ALA A 216 -6.12 -15.99 28.14
N TYR A 217 -4.86 -16.44 28.18
CA TYR A 217 -4.45 -17.80 27.85
C TYR A 217 -3.73 -18.47 29.01
N GLU A 218 -3.93 -19.77 29.15
CA GLU A 218 -3.09 -20.63 29.96
C GLU A 218 -2.01 -21.26 29.09
N CYS A 219 -0.75 -21.14 29.50
CA CYS A 219 0.40 -21.79 28.88
C CYS A 219 1.11 -22.64 29.94
N ARG A 220 1.29 -23.93 29.69
CA ARG A 220 2.02 -24.85 30.56
C ARG A 220 2.94 -25.74 29.74
N PHE A 221 4.15 -26.00 30.24
CA PHE A 221 5.02 -27.02 29.67
C PHE A 221 4.54 -28.41 30.11
N ASP A 222 4.32 -29.31 29.16
CA ASP A 222 4.06 -30.72 29.40
C ASP A 222 5.35 -31.51 29.20
N ALA A 223 5.89 -32.02 30.31
CA ALA A 223 7.14 -32.78 30.31
C ALA A 223 7.01 -34.19 29.72
N ALA A 224 5.80 -34.77 29.70
CA ALA A 224 5.55 -36.09 29.11
C ALA A 224 5.47 -35.99 27.58
N LEU A 225 4.89 -34.91 27.04
CA LEU A 225 4.81 -34.63 25.61
C LEU A 225 6.03 -33.87 25.06
N GLY A 226 6.83 -33.25 25.92
CA GLY A 226 7.99 -32.43 25.54
C GLY A 226 7.60 -31.15 24.79
N CYS A 227 6.41 -30.61 25.07
CA CYS A 227 5.86 -29.44 24.38
C CYS A 227 5.05 -28.54 25.31
N TYR A 228 4.91 -27.26 24.95
CA TYR A 228 4.02 -26.33 25.61
C TYR A 228 2.59 -26.53 25.13
N THR A 229 1.65 -26.66 26.06
CA THR A 229 0.20 -26.60 25.79
C THR A 229 -0.30 -25.20 26.08
N VAL A 230 -0.94 -24.57 25.09
CA VAL A 230 -1.62 -23.29 25.19
C VAL A 230 -3.13 -23.47 24.99
N ARG A 231 -3.95 -22.92 25.89
CA ARG A 231 -5.42 -22.99 25.87
C ARG A 231 -6.03 -21.63 26.19
N SER A 232 -7.13 -21.28 25.53
CA SER A 232 -7.94 -20.09 25.86
C SER A 232 -8.65 -20.27 27.19
N ARG A 233 -8.71 -19.22 28.01
CA ARG A 233 -9.45 -19.21 29.29
C ARG A 233 -10.91 -18.78 29.15
N GLN A 234 -11.32 -18.24 27.99
CA GLN A 234 -12.65 -17.62 27.81
C GLN A 234 -13.74 -18.57 27.27
N GLY A 235 -13.44 -19.85 27.04
CA GLY A 235 -14.45 -20.86 26.72
C GLY A 235 -13.91 -22.04 25.91
N ALA A 236 -14.47 -23.23 26.14
CA ALA A 236 -13.98 -24.50 25.59
C ALA A 236 -14.12 -24.68 24.06
N ALA A 237 -14.58 -23.66 23.32
CA ALA A 237 -14.77 -23.69 21.88
C ALA A 237 -13.58 -23.14 21.07
N GLN A 238 -12.59 -22.51 21.72
CA GLN A 238 -11.35 -22.05 21.06
C GLN A 238 -10.25 -23.10 21.22
N GLY A 239 -9.60 -23.46 20.10
CA GLY A 239 -8.76 -24.65 19.99
C GLY A 239 -7.54 -24.67 20.91
N GLN A 240 -7.11 -25.88 21.28
CA GLN A 240 -5.81 -26.11 21.91
C GLN A 240 -4.68 -25.92 20.88
N LEU A 241 -3.58 -25.31 21.33
CA LEU A 241 -2.34 -25.21 20.58
C LEU A 241 -1.22 -25.92 21.33
N LEU A 242 -0.54 -26.83 20.66
CA LEU A 242 0.71 -27.44 21.11
C LEU A 242 1.87 -26.75 20.41
N LEU A 243 2.90 -26.36 21.17
CA LEU A 243 4.11 -25.71 20.68
C LEU A 243 5.32 -26.52 21.14
N ARG A 244 6.08 -27.05 20.17
CA ARG A 244 7.33 -27.76 20.40
C ARG A 244 8.49 -26.86 19.99
N ILE A 245 9.48 -26.76 20.86
CA ILE A 245 10.73 -26.04 20.59
C ILE A 245 11.86 -27.05 20.63
N SER A 246 12.59 -27.18 19.52
CA SER A 246 13.67 -28.16 19.37
C SER A 246 14.98 -27.47 19.00
N ALA A 247 16.01 -27.65 19.83
CA ALA A 247 17.38 -27.34 19.43
C ALA A 247 17.83 -28.32 18.34
N PRO A 248 18.65 -27.91 17.35
CA PRO A 248 19.23 -28.84 16.40
C PRO A 248 20.15 -29.83 17.13
N ALA A 249 20.22 -31.07 16.64
CA ALA A 249 20.86 -32.19 17.35
C ALA A 249 22.33 -31.96 17.73
N ALA A 250 23.04 -31.09 17.02
CA ALA A 250 24.44 -30.70 17.30
C ALA A 250 24.59 -29.71 18.48
N ALA A 251 23.50 -29.28 19.11
CA ALA A 251 23.48 -28.28 20.19
C ALA A 251 23.02 -28.84 21.55
N ARG A 252 23.03 -30.17 21.75
CA ARG A 252 23.06 -30.72 23.11
C ARG A 252 24.43 -30.42 23.71
N PRO A 253 24.56 -29.62 24.79
CA PRO A 253 25.75 -29.72 25.61
C PRO A 253 25.81 -31.16 26.12
N ALA A 254 27.00 -31.77 26.07
CA ALA A 254 27.19 -33.09 26.67
C ALA A 254 26.90 -32.98 28.17
N GLN A 255 25.73 -33.47 28.59
CA GLN A 255 25.50 -33.70 30.02
C GLN A 255 26.57 -34.69 30.49
N HIS A 256 27.14 -34.43 31.66
CA HIS A 256 28.09 -35.33 32.29
C HIS A 256 27.43 -36.70 32.51
N ASP A 257 27.70 -37.66 31.64
CA ASP A 257 27.60 -39.06 31.99
C ASP A 257 28.79 -39.37 32.92
N ALA A 258 28.48 -39.51 34.21
CA ALA A 258 29.39 -40.13 35.16
C ALA A 258 29.67 -41.58 34.69
N PRO A 259 30.90 -42.11 34.89
CA PRO A 259 31.32 -43.35 34.25
C PRO A 259 30.57 -44.57 34.80
N GLY A 260 29.53 -44.99 34.06
CA GLY A 260 28.83 -46.26 34.26
C GLY A 260 29.68 -47.43 33.80
N ILE A 261 30.00 -48.34 34.73
CA ILE A 261 30.81 -49.54 34.50
C ILE A 261 30.15 -50.46 33.46
N PRO A 262 30.86 -50.92 32.41
CA PRO A 262 30.35 -51.93 31.49
C PRO A 262 30.49 -53.35 32.09
N PRO A 263 29.43 -54.17 32.11
CA PRO A 263 29.56 -55.61 32.37
C PRO A 263 30.02 -56.34 31.09
N SER A 264 31.01 -57.22 31.26
CA SER A 264 31.59 -58.04 30.19
C SER A 264 30.64 -59.11 29.65
N GLU A 265 30.86 -59.44 28.37
CA GLU A 265 30.81 -60.79 27.77
C GLU A 265 29.56 -61.68 27.95
N ARG A 266 29.02 -62.11 26.81
CA ARG A 266 29.28 -63.49 26.36
C ARG A 266 29.14 -63.67 24.85
N ALA A 267 30.07 -64.43 24.28
CA ALA A 267 30.13 -64.70 22.85
C ALA A 267 29.52 -66.06 22.48
N SER A 268 28.97 -66.14 21.27
CA SER A 268 28.97 -67.34 20.39
C SER A 268 28.55 -66.84 18.99
N ALA A 269 29.43 -66.75 17.99
CA ALA A 269 30.21 -67.80 17.32
C ALA A 269 29.39 -68.66 16.34
N ASN A 270 29.25 -68.14 15.11
CA ASN A 270 29.46 -68.84 13.82
C ASN A 270 28.96 -67.94 12.66
N ALA A 271 29.47 -67.94 11.43
CA ALA A 271 30.76 -68.28 10.82
C ALA A 271 30.51 -68.25 9.29
N GLY A 272 31.38 -67.57 8.52
CA GLY A 272 31.31 -67.49 7.05
C GLY A 272 30.42 -66.34 6.51
N GLY A 273 30.88 -65.52 5.56
CA GLY A 273 32.20 -65.46 4.93
C GLY A 273 32.26 -64.37 3.84
N ALA A 274 33.39 -64.30 3.14
CA ALA A 274 33.73 -63.40 2.03
C ALA A 274 34.12 -61.94 2.38
N MET A 275 35.35 -61.62 1.95
CA MET A 275 36.16 -60.42 2.13
C MET A 275 35.72 -59.20 1.28
N PRO A 276 36.32 -58.00 1.50
CA PRO A 276 35.72 -56.71 1.15
C PRO A 276 36.30 -56.08 -0.12
N ASN A 277 35.73 -54.95 -0.53
CA ASN A 277 36.41 -54.01 -1.44
C ASN A 277 36.27 -52.56 -0.93
N LEU A 278 37.39 -51.83 -0.92
CA LEU A 278 37.50 -50.42 -0.56
C LEU A 278 37.44 -49.56 -1.83
N PRO A 279 36.95 -48.32 -1.74
CA PRO A 279 37.41 -47.24 -2.61
C PRO A 279 38.13 -46.14 -1.83
N HIS A 280 39.12 -45.53 -2.48
CA HIS A 280 39.80 -44.30 -2.05
C HIS A 280 39.48 -43.14 -3.05
N PRO A 281 39.86 -41.88 -2.77
CA PRO A 281 39.17 -40.69 -3.28
C PRO A 281 39.62 -40.22 -4.68
N PRO A 282 38.90 -39.26 -5.30
CA PRO A 282 39.25 -38.72 -6.62
C PRO A 282 40.31 -37.62 -6.56
N HIS A 283 41.14 -37.55 -7.61
CA HIS A 283 41.96 -36.39 -7.98
C HIS A 283 41.69 -36.01 -9.44
N ALA A 284 41.89 -34.73 -9.77
CA ALA A 284 41.57 -34.13 -11.07
C ALA A 284 42.68 -34.27 -12.12
N ALA A 285 42.32 -34.28 -13.41
CA ALA A 285 43.14 -33.76 -14.51
C ALA A 285 42.31 -33.53 -15.80
N ASP A 286 42.17 -32.26 -16.16
CA ASP A 286 42.31 -31.57 -17.47
C ASP A 286 42.04 -32.21 -18.86
N ALA A 287 41.66 -31.29 -19.77
CA ALA A 287 41.86 -31.21 -21.23
C ALA A 287 41.41 -32.34 -22.20
N ALA A 288 40.39 -32.03 -23.04
CA ALA A 288 40.50 -32.01 -24.52
C ALA A 288 39.23 -31.45 -25.21
N GLN A 289 39.39 -30.50 -26.14
CA GLN A 289 38.34 -30.08 -27.08
C GLN A 289 38.33 -30.94 -28.35
N PRO A 290 37.17 -31.08 -29.01
CA PRO A 290 37.06 -31.21 -30.46
C PRO A 290 36.31 -30.01 -31.10
N PRO A 291 36.43 -29.81 -32.43
CA PRO A 291 36.26 -28.49 -33.05
C PRO A 291 34.84 -28.15 -33.51
N GLN A 292 34.56 -26.84 -33.64
CA GLN A 292 33.37 -26.31 -34.31
C GLN A 292 33.52 -26.35 -35.84
N ALA A 293 32.43 -26.67 -36.54
CA ALA A 293 32.22 -26.34 -37.94
C ALA A 293 31.03 -25.36 -38.05
N PRO A 294 31.10 -24.33 -38.93
CA PRO A 294 30.09 -23.28 -39.02
C PRO A 294 28.95 -23.68 -39.97
N ILE A 295 27.76 -23.06 -39.84
CA ILE A 295 26.88 -22.72 -40.99
C ILE A 295 25.70 -21.78 -40.63
N HIS A 296 25.56 -20.75 -41.47
CA HIS A 296 24.42 -19.85 -41.78
C HIS A 296 23.47 -19.27 -40.73
N GLN A 297 23.57 -17.94 -40.59
CA GLN A 297 22.44 -17.03 -40.39
C GLN A 297 21.51 -17.00 -41.62
N PRO A 298 20.19 -16.82 -41.44
CA PRO A 298 19.33 -16.17 -42.41
C PRO A 298 19.12 -14.70 -42.03
N ALA A 299 19.43 -13.79 -42.96
CA ALA A 299 18.98 -12.39 -42.87
C ALA A 299 17.52 -12.29 -43.31
N ILE A 300 16.69 -11.52 -42.59
CA ILE A 300 15.35 -11.12 -43.06
C ILE A 300 15.29 -9.59 -43.06
N ALA A 301 14.66 -9.07 -44.13
CA ALA A 301 14.76 -7.70 -44.58
C ALA A 301 14.13 -6.64 -43.64
N ALA A 302 14.60 -5.41 -43.81
CA ALA A 302 14.00 -4.22 -43.21
C ALA A 302 12.56 -3.99 -43.70
N ALA A 303 11.67 -3.65 -42.75
CA ALA A 303 10.40 -2.99 -43.03
C ALA A 303 10.46 -1.57 -42.47
N GLY A 304 10.13 -0.57 -43.30
CA GLY A 304 10.49 0.82 -43.06
C GLY A 304 9.60 1.59 -42.08
N HIS A 305 10.10 2.75 -41.66
CA HIS A 305 9.38 3.73 -40.86
C HIS A 305 8.11 4.22 -41.58
N ALA A 306 6.95 4.07 -40.93
CA ALA A 306 5.72 4.70 -41.38
C ALA A 306 5.73 6.21 -41.06
N VAL A 307 6.25 7.01 -41.99
CA VAL A 307 6.14 8.48 -41.94
C VAL A 307 4.70 8.88 -42.24
N TRP A 308 4.04 9.54 -41.29
CA TRP A 308 2.70 10.10 -41.48
C TRP A 308 2.81 11.41 -42.28
N GLN A 309 2.45 11.39 -43.56
CA GLN A 309 2.35 12.61 -44.38
C GLN A 309 0.91 13.16 -44.35
N PRO A 310 0.72 14.47 -44.12
CA PRO A 310 -0.61 15.07 -44.16
C PRO A 310 -1.12 15.20 -45.60
N ARG A 311 -2.38 14.83 -45.84
CA ARG A 311 -3.08 15.18 -47.10
C ARG A 311 -3.66 16.61 -47.02
N PRO A 312 -3.54 17.41 -48.08
CA PRO A 312 -4.03 18.79 -48.10
C PRO A 312 -5.51 18.89 -48.51
N GLY A 313 -6.16 19.97 -48.06
CA GLY A 313 -7.21 20.66 -48.83
C GLY A 313 -8.65 20.20 -48.65
N ALA A 314 -9.40 20.91 -47.78
CA ALA A 314 -10.80 21.26 -48.01
C ALA A 314 -11.05 22.65 -47.40
N ALA A 315 -11.78 23.52 -48.11
CA ALA A 315 -11.75 24.96 -47.86
C ALA A 315 -12.70 25.46 -46.75
N HIS A 316 -12.33 26.58 -46.13
CA HIS A 316 -13.27 27.47 -45.43
C HIS A 316 -14.37 27.96 -46.38
N PRO A 317 -15.53 28.30 -45.81
CA PRO A 317 -16.06 29.64 -46.03
C PRO A 317 -16.23 30.42 -44.72
N GLU A 318 -15.70 31.64 -44.73
CA GLU A 318 -16.10 32.75 -43.86
C GLU A 318 -17.57 33.15 -44.17
N PRO A 319 -18.28 33.88 -43.30
CA PRO A 319 -18.23 35.33 -43.49
C PRO A 319 -18.40 36.22 -42.24
N ARG A 320 -17.67 37.35 -42.30
CA ARG A 320 -18.09 38.72 -41.92
C ARG A 320 -18.52 39.04 -40.48
N ALA A 321 -17.68 39.88 -39.87
CA ALA A 321 -18.04 40.81 -38.82
C ALA A 321 -19.13 41.82 -39.24
N ALA A 322 -19.88 42.30 -38.25
CA ALA A 322 -20.58 43.59 -38.30
C ALA A 322 -20.35 44.32 -36.97
N SER A 323 -19.63 45.44 -37.03
CA SER A 323 -19.32 46.29 -35.88
C SER A 323 -20.55 47.03 -35.37
N ARG A 324 -20.63 47.25 -34.05
CA ARG A 324 -21.23 48.51 -33.54
C ARG A 324 -20.71 48.87 -32.15
N GLU A 325 -19.99 49.98 -32.11
CA GLU A 325 -19.73 50.73 -30.88
C GLU A 325 -21.03 51.33 -30.35
N MET A 326 -21.14 51.46 -29.02
CA MET A 326 -21.64 52.70 -28.43
C MET A 326 -21.15 52.84 -26.99
N ALA A 327 -20.56 54.00 -26.70
CA ALA A 327 -19.98 54.33 -25.40
C ALA A 327 -21.02 54.92 -24.43
N ALA A 328 -20.76 54.79 -23.13
CA ALA A 328 -20.96 55.86 -22.14
C ALA A 328 -20.33 55.49 -20.78
N GLN A 329 -19.34 56.28 -20.34
CA GLN A 329 -19.10 56.51 -18.91
C GLN A 329 -20.01 57.67 -18.46
N PRO A 330 -20.29 57.83 -17.15
CA PRO A 330 -19.52 58.86 -16.44
C PRO A 330 -19.17 58.56 -14.97
N SER A 331 -17.93 58.93 -14.62
CA SER A 331 -17.52 59.80 -13.52
C SER A 331 -18.15 59.69 -12.11
N THR A 332 -17.30 59.26 -11.16
CA THR A 332 -17.00 59.91 -9.85
C THR A 332 -18.11 60.46 -8.94
N THR A 333 -18.13 60.01 -7.68
CA THR A 333 -18.22 60.94 -6.52
C THR A 333 -17.47 60.36 -5.31
N ARG A 334 -16.87 61.24 -4.50
CA ARG A 334 -16.01 60.97 -3.32
C ARG A 334 -16.65 61.63 -2.09
N ALA A 335 -16.85 60.89 -0.99
CA ALA A 335 -17.12 61.48 0.33
C ALA A 335 -16.85 60.52 1.51
N GLN A 336 -15.80 60.85 2.27
CA GLN A 336 -15.73 60.76 3.74
C GLN A 336 -15.62 62.24 4.23
N PRO A 337 -15.81 62.62 5.52
CA PRO A 337 -15.59 61.82 6.75
C PRO A 337 -16.62 62.06 7.89
N VAL A 338 -16.35 61.55 9.10
CA VAL A 338 -16.21 62.30 10.40
C VAL A 338 -16.17 61.32 11.58
N GLN A 339 -15.37 61.64 12.62
CA GLN A 339 -15.22 60.89 13.88
C GLN A 339 -16.00 61.57 15.03
N ALA A 340 -16.25 60.85 16.14
CA ALA A 340 -15.68 61.11 17.49
C ALA A 340 -16.59 60.76 18.70
N HIS A 341 -15.95 60.61 19.88
CA HIS A 341 -16.48 60.43 21.26
C HIS A 341 -17.09 59.03 21.59
N ARG A 342 -16.61 58.22 22.56
CA ARG A 342 -15.88 58.40 23.86
C ARG A 342 -16.81 59.05 24.92
N THR A 343 -17.20 58.43 26.04
CA THR A 343 -16.46 58.02 27.27
C THR A 343 -17.37 57.10 28.15
N ASP A 344 -17.04 56.45 29.28
CA ASP A 344 -15.83 55.97 30.00
C ASP A 344 -16.29 55.04 31.19
N ALA A 345 -15.33 54.40 31.92
CA ALA A 345 -15.26 53.90 33.33
C ALA A 345 -16.50 53.26 34.08
N SER A 346 -16.40 52.49 35.19
CA SER A 346 -15.34 52.23 36.21
C SER A 346 -15.53 50.82 36.87
N TRP A 347 -14.49 49.97 37.04
CA TRP A 347 -13.70 49.70 38.26
C TRP A 347 -14.43 49.13 39.52
N ASP A 348 -14.16 47.86 39.86
CA ASP A 348 -13.37 47.38 41.04
C ASP A 348 -13.43 45.83 41.10
N ALA A 349 -12.43 45.00 41.37
CA ALA A 349 -11.11 45.05 42.06
C ALA A 349 -11.10 44.36 43.44
N THR A 350 -10.67 43.09 43.47
CA THR A 350 -9.97 42.49 44.64
C THR A 350 -8.92 41.51 44.14
N ALA A 351 -7.67 41.62 44.62
CA ALA A 351 -6.52 40.84 44.16
C ALA A 351 -5.64 40.36 45.32
N LEU A 352 -4.91 39.25 45.15
CA LEU A 352 -3.75 38.80 45.95
C LEU A 352 -2.89 37.80 45.09
N PRO A 353 -1.62 37.49 45.43
CA PRO A 353 -0.51 37.86 44.52
C PRO A 353 0.34 36.74 43.86
N LEU A 354 1.31 37.20 43.04
CA LEU A 354 2.24 36.49 42.14
C LEU A 354 3.33 35.62 42.80
N PRO A 355 3.96 34.71 42.01
CA PRO A 355 5.42 34.77 41.77
C PRO A 355 5.80 34.68 40.26
N PRO A 356 7.08 34.77 39.84
CA PRO A 356 7.42 35.64 38.70
C PRO A 356 7.65 35.01 37.32
N ARG A 357 7.44 35.90 36.33
CA ARG A 357 7.85 35.94 34.91
C ARG A 357 9.06 35.05 34.53
N ARG A 358 8.86 34.08 33.63
CA ARG A 358 9.87 33.69 32.62
C ARG A 358 9.52 34.39 31.31
N MET A 359 10.49 35.05 30.69
CA MET A 359 10.30 35.62 29.36
C MET A 359 10.19 34.47 28.35
N ALA A 360 9.02 34.35 27.72
CA ALA A 360 8.90 33.55 26.52
C ALA A 360 9.65 34.29 25.40
N SER A 361 10.59 33.61 24.76
CA SER A 361 11.24 34.10 23.54
C SER A 361 10.20 34.37 22.47
N GLU A 362 10.27 35.53 21.82
CA GLU A 362 9.43 35.84 20.66
C GLU A 362 9.63 34.78 19.56
N PRO A 363 8.56 34.34 18.88
CA PRO A 363 8.70 33.53 17.68
C PRO A 363 9.25 34.42 16.56
N THR A 364 10.45 34.11 16.07
CA THR A 364 11.05 34.83 14.94
C THR A 364 10.17 34.66 13.71
N ASP A 365 9.59 35.77 13.23
CA ASP A 365 8.67 35.80 12.10
C ASP A 365 9.39 35.50 10.77
N ALA A 366 9.41 34.22 10.42
CA ALA A 366 9.61 33.77 9.05
C ALA A 366 8.24 33.51 8.44
N THR A 367 7.78 34.46 7.63
CA THR A 367 6.41 34.62 7.12
C THR A 367 5.78 33.30 6.65
N TYR A 368 4.98 32.68 7.52
CA TYR A 368 4.16 31.53 7.20
C TYR A 368 3.00 32.00 6.31
N VAL A 369 3.19 31.94 4.99
CA VAL A 369 2.09 32.13 4.03
C VAL A 369 1.30 30.82 3.98
N PRO A 370 0.02 30.79 4.41
CA PRO A 370 -0.80 29.60 4.27
C PRO A 370 -1.03 29.35 2.77
N VAL A 371 -0.34 28.36 2.20
CA VAL A 371 -0.62 27.94 0.82
C VAL A 371 -2.02 27.37 0.80
N ALA A 372 -2.96 28.15 0.29
CA ALA A 372 -4.34 27.75 0.13
C ALA A 372 -4.43 26.45 -0.70
N ARG A 373 -5.37 25.57 -0.33
CA ARG A 373 -5.53 24.25 -0.93
C ARG A 373 -6.96 24.07 -1.38
N GLN A 374 -7.12 23.60 -2.61
CA GLN A 374 -8.40 23.14 -3.12
C GLN A 374 -8.54 21.64 -2.87
N ARG A 375 -9.78 21.20 -2.65
CA ARG A 375 -10.14 19.79 -2.48
C ARG A 375 -10.93 19.32 -3.69
N VAL A 376 -10.37 18.37 -4.43
CA VAL A 376 -11.09 17.66 -5.50
C VAL A 376 -11.72 16.41 -4.89
N ILE A 377 -13.01 16.20 -5.12
CA ILE A 377 -13.80 15.13 -4.50
C ILE A 377 -14.43 14.27 -5.60
N LEU A 378 -14.29 12.95 -5.50
CA LEU A 378 -15.11 12.02 -6.28
C LEU A 378 -16.48 11.89 -5.59
N ALA A 379 -17.49 12.56 -6.13
CA ALA A 379 -18.84 12.61 -5.55
C ALA A 379 -19.69 11.40 -5.96
N ALA A 380 -19.55 10.92 -7.19
CA ALA A 380 -20.27 9.77 -7.72
C ALA A 380 -19.46 9.05 -8.81
N LEU A 381 -19.83 7.81 -9.11
CA LEU A 381 -19.46 7.13 -10.35
C LEU A 381 -20.57 7.29 -11.39
N ALA A 382 -20.20 7.52 -12.64
CA ALA A 382 -21.12 7.47 -13.78
C ALA A 382 -20.99 6.09 -14.43
N LEU A 383 -21.99 5.23 -14.23
CA LEU A 383 -21.91 3.81 -14.56
C LEU A 383 -22.01 3.60 -16.09
N PRO A 384 -20.96 3.11 -16.77
CA PRO A 384 -20.91 3.08 -18.23
C PRO A 384 -21.84 2.03 -18.82
N ARG A 385 -22.36 2.33 -20.02
CA ARG A 385 -22.96 1.35 -20.91
C ARG A 385 -21.87 0.51 -21.58
N LEU A 386 -21.68 -0.73 -21.13
CA LEU A 386 -20.73 -1.68 -21.73
C LEU A 386 -21.11 -2.06 -23.17
N SER A 387 -22.38 -1.94 -23.55
CA SER A 387 -22.86 -2.13 -24.92
C SER A 387 -22.10 -1.27 -25.95
N ARG A 388 -21.66 -0.05 -25.56
CA ARG A 388 -20.82 0.84 -26.39
C ARG A 388 -19.41 0.32 -26.62
N TYR A 389 -18.94 -0.57 -25.75
CA TYR A 389 -17.56 -1.04 -25.65
C TYR A 389 -17.40 -2.51 -26.04
N ARG A 390 -18.44 -3.14 -26.62
CA ARG A 390 -18.37 -4.53 -27.14
C ARG A 390 -17.19 -4.75 -28.09
N ALA A 391 -16.82 -3.75 -28.89
CA ALA A 391 -15.66 -3.81 -29.78
C ALA A 391 -14.30 -3.92 -29.06
N THR A 392 -14.22 -3.62 -27.76
CA THR A 392 -13.03 -3.84 -26.93
C THR A 392 -13.06 -5.19 -26.19
N GLY A 393 -14.12 -5.98 -26.39
CA GLY A 393 -14.35 -7.23 -25.66
C GLY A 393 -14.84 -7.05 -24.22
N ALA A 394 -15.28 -5.86 -23.81
CA ALA A 394 -15.82 -5.65 -22.46
C ALA A 394 -17.16 -6.38 -22.27
N GLU A 395 -17.22 -7.27 -21.28
CA GLU A 395 -18.38 -8.14 -21.01
C GLU A 395 -19.06 -7.87 -19.67
N ARG A 396 -18.28 -7.51 -18.64
CA ARG A 396 -18.79 -7.25 -17.29
C ARG A 396 -17.93 -6.22 -16.56
N LEU A 397 -18.54 -5.35 -15.76
CA LEU A 397 -17.86 -4.41 -14.87
C LEU A 397 -18.41 -4.60 -13.45
N ASP A 398 -17.55 -5.08 -12.55
CA ASP A 398 -17.86 -5.33 -11.15
C ASP A 398 -17.29 -4.20 -10.28
N ILE A 399 -18.12 -3.64 -9.40
CA ILE A 399 -17.78 -2.53 -8.51
C ILE A 399 -18.06 -2.97 -7.07
N PRO A 400 -17.04 -3.21 -6.22
CA PRO A 400 -17.25 -3.60 -4.83
C PRO A 400 -17.83 -2.44 -4.03
N LEU A 401 -18.94 -2.69 -3.33
CA LEU A 401 -19.72 -1.72 -2.55
C LEU A 401 -19.73 -2.05 -1.05
N GLY A 402 -18.59 -2.50 -0.53
CA GLY A 402 -18.39 -2.82 0.89
C GLY A 402 -16.91 -2.83 1.26
N THR A 403 -16.61 -3.04 2.54
CA THR A 403 -15.23 -3.21 3.04
C THR A 403 -14.72 -4.66 2.91
N ASP A 404 -15.63 -5.60 2.68
CA ASP A 404 -15.41 -7.04 2.87
C ASP A 404 -15.72 -7.84 1.58
N ASP A 405 -15.74 -7.18 0.41
CA ASP A 405 -16.11 -7.70 -0.94
C ASP A 405 -17.47 -8.44 -1.07
N SER A 406 -18.23 -8.54 0.02
CA SER A 406 -19.48 -9.30 0.15
C SER A 406 -20.70 -8.70 -0.55
N PHE A 407 -20.56 -7.49 -1.11
CA PHE A 407 -21.61 -6.82 -1.87
C PHE A 407 -20.98 -6.10 -3.07
N THR A 408 -21.36 -6.50 -4.28
CA THR A 408 -20.81 -5.97 -5.54
C THR A 408 -21.93 -5.52 -6.46
N LEU A 409 -21.77 -4.35 -7.10
CA LEU A 409 -22.64 -3.89 -8.18
C LEU A 409 -21.99 -4.24 -9.52
N THR A 410 -22.69 -5.03 -10.33
CA THR A 410 -22.27 -5.54 -11.62
C THR A 410 -23.05 -4.85 -12.74
N ILE A 411 -22.34 -4.43 -13.79
CA ILE A 411 -22.91 -4.07 -15.10
C ILE A 411 -22.54 -5.18 -16.08
N ASP A 412 -23.48 -5.68 -16.88
CA ASP A 412 -23.21 -6.65 -17.95
C ASP A 412 -23.17 -6.02 -19.36
N ALA A 413 -22.81 -6.83 -20.35
CA ALA A 413 -22.66 -6.41 -21.75
C ALA A 413 -23.94 -5.83 -22.39
N ASP A 414 -25.12 -6.15 -21.84
CA ASP A 414 -26.43 -5.66 -22.26
C ASP A 414 -26.86 -4.39 -21.48
N ASP A 415 -25.94 -3.79 -20.73
CA ASP A 415 -26.13 -2.65 -19.82
C ASP A 415 -27.05 -2.95 -18.62
N GLY A 416 -27.30 -4.23 -18.33
CA GLY A 416 -28.07 -4.67 -17.17
C GLY A 416 -27.31 -4.39 -15.87
N LEU A 417 -28.00 -3.81 -14.89
CA LEU A 417 -27.47 -3.56 -13.54
C LEU A 417 -27.93 -4.67 -12.59
N HIS A 418 -27.00 -5.21 -11.81
CA HIS A 418 -27.25 -6.32 -10.89
C HIS A 418 -26.45 -6.15 -9.61
N THR A 419 -27.00 -6.52 -8.46
CA THR A 419 -26.22 -6.71 -7.24
C THR A 419 -25.88 -8.17 -7.05
N LEU A 420 -24.65 -8.44 -6.61
CA LEU A 420 -24.16 -9.74 -6.21
C LEU A 420 -23.89 -9.71 -4.69
N ASP A 421 -24.59 -10.57 -3.96
CA ASP A 421 -24.43 -10.77 -2.52
C ASP A 421 -24.38 -12.27 -2.16
N THR A 422 -24.46 -12.61 -0.86
CA THR A 422 -24.46 -14.00 -0.39
C THR A 422 -25.72 -14.80 -0.76
N GLY A 423 -26.82 -14.14 -1.12
CA GLY A 423 -28.05 -14.73 -1.65
C GLY A 423 -28.02 -14.94 -3.17
N GLY A 424 -27.16 -14.21 -3.89
CA GLY A 424 -26.85 -14.43 -5.30
C GLY A 424 -26.91 -13.15 -6.14
N ARG A 425 -27.29 -13.30 -7.41
CA ARG A 425 -27.41 -12.19 -8.37
C ARG A 425 -28.85 -11.70 -8.45
N HIS A 426 -29.06 -10.43 -8.14
CA HIS A 426 -30.36 -9.77 -8.16
C HIS A 426 -30.35 -8.61 -9.16
N ALA A 427 -31.31 -8.55 -10.07
CA ALA A 427 -31.42 -7.44 -11.03
C ALA A 427 -31.88 -6.15 -10.34
N VAL A 428 -31.32 -5.02 -10.76
CA VAL A 428 -31.59 -3.69 -10.20
C VAL A 428 -31.90 -2.71 -11.34
N ALA A 429 -32.86 -1.81 -11.12
CA ALA A 429 -33.14 -0.69 -12.00
C ALA A 429 -33.04 0.62 -11.22
N ALA A 430 -32.46 1.66 -11.82
CA ALA A 430 -32.40 2.98 -11.22
C ALA A 430 -33.73 3.75 -11.44
N PRO A 431 -34.27 4.50 -10.46
CA PRO A 431 -33.73 4.72 -9.12
C PRO A 431 -33.88 3.50 -8.19
N ALA A 432 -32.86 3.24 -7.38
CA ALA A 432 -32.89 2.21 -6.34
C ALA A 432 -32.13 2.65 -5.07
N THR A 433 -32.42 1.97 -3.97
CA THR A 433 -31.71 2.09 -2.69
C THR A 433 -31.15 0.72 -2.33
N LEU A 434 -29.83 0.59 -2.36
CA LEU A 434 -29.12 -0.66 -2.14
C LEU A 434 -28.70 -0.79 -0.67
N PRO A 435 -29.00 -1.91 0.02
CA PRO A 435 -28.59 -2.11 1.40
C PRO A 435 -27.08 -2.37 1.48
N GLN A 436 -26.41 -1.76 2.45
CA GLN A 436 -25.00 -2.01 2.76
C GLN A 436 -24.86 -2.63 4.15
N ALA A 437 -23.88 -3.52 4.32
CA ALA A 437 -23.50 -4.06 5.63
C ALA A 437 -23.25 -2.92 6.64
N GLY A 438 -23.75 -3.08 7.86
CA GLY A 438 -23.73 -2.03 8.89
C GLY A 438 -24.88 -1.01 8.84
N GLY A 439 -25.93 -1.27 8.05
CA GLY A 439 -27.18 -0.50 8.09
C GLY A 439 -27.14 0.84 7.34
N ARG A 440 -26.13 1.04 6.49
CA ARG A 440 -26.10 2.14 5.52
C ARG A 440 -26.85 1.73 4.26
N ALA A 441 -27.26 2.72 3.47
CA ALA A 441 -27.84 2.53 2.16
C ALA A 441 -27.06 3.32 1.11
N ILE A 442 -26.94 2.76 -0.08
CA ILE A 442 -26.31 3.39 -1.24
C ILE A 442 -27.42 3.72 -2.24
N GLU A 443 -27.56 4.99 -2.59
CA GLU A 443 -28.50 5.41 -3.63
C GLU A 443 -27.93 5.11 -5.02
N LEU A 444 -28.79 4.66 -5.92
CA LEU A 444 -28.53 4.49 -7.34
C LEU A 444 -29.51 5.40 -8.09
N LEU A 445 -29.00 6.41 -8.78
CA LEU A 445 -29.80 7.42 -9.47
C LEU A 445 -29.88 7.11 -10.98
N PRO A 446 -31.00 7.42 -11.65
CA PRO A 446 -31.08 7.28 -13.10
C PRO A 446 -30.07 8.20 -13.78
N ALA A 447 -29.45 7.74 -14.88
CA ALA A 447 -28.61 8.60 -15.70
C ALA A 447 -29.47 9.71 -16.34
N PRO A 448 -29.09 11.01 -16.24
CA PRO A 448 -29.82 12.08 -16.89
C PRO A 448 -29.95 11.85 -18.40
N ALA A 449 -31.10 12.20 -19.00
CA ALA A 449 -31.41 11.85 -20.40
C ALA A 449 -30.33 12.29 -21.42
N ALA A 450 -29.72 13.47 -21.22
CA ALA A 450 -28.63 13.99 -22.06
C ALA A 450 -27.29 13.23 -21.93
N MET A 451 -27.20 12.27 -21.01
CA MET A 451 -26.05 11.42 -20.72
C MET A 451 -26.39 9.93 -20.82
N ALA A 452 -27.67 9.58 -20.97
CA ALA A 452 -28.19 8.21 -21.02
C ALA A 452 -27.71 7.43 -22.24
N ASP A 453 -27.13 8.10 -23.25
CA ASP A 453 -26.43 7.45 -24.36
C ASP A 453 -25.15 6.75 -23.89
N ARG A 454 -24.49 7.23 -22.82
CA ARG A 454 -23.21 6.72 -22.29
C ARG A 454 -23.31 5.96 -20.99
N TYR A 455 -24.27 6.30 -20.14
CA TYR A 455 -24.37 5.74 -18.79
C TYR A 455 -25.75 5.12 -18.57
N CYS A 456 -25.78 4.05 -17.76
CA CYS A 456 -27.03 3.41 -17.33
C CYS A 456 -27.56 4.02 -16.02
N ALA A 457 -26.68 4.46 -15.12
CA ALA A 457 -27.01 5.10 -13.85
C ALA A 457 -25.89 6.01 -13.33
N LEU A 458 -26.18 6.79 -12.30
CA LEU A 458 -25.18 7.45 -11.45
C LEU A 458 -25.19 6.80 -10.06
N LEU A 459 -24.02 6.60 -9.47
CA LEU A 459 -23.82 6.00 -8.16
C LEU A 459 -23.12 6.99 -7.22
N PRO A 460 -23.87 7.83 -6.47
CA PRO A 460 -23.35 8.63 -5.37
C PRO A 460 -22.50 7.80 -4.39
N LEU A 461 -21.34 8.31 -4.00
CA LEU A 461 -20.46 7.62 -3.06
C LEU A 461 -20.79 8.03 -1.62
N PRO A 462 -21.15 7.09 -0.71
CA PRO A 462 -21.48 7.40 0.69
C PRO A 462 -20.24 7.88 1.49
N GLN A 463 -19.05 7.52 1.03
CA GLN A 463 -17.76 8.02 1.55
C GLN A 463 -16.94 8.52 0.35
N PRO A 464 -17.12 9.79 -0.06
CA PRO A 464 -16.50 10.29 -1.28
C PRO A 464 -14.98 10.47 -1.10
N ALA A 465 -14.21 9.81 -1.96
CA ALA A 465 -12.75 9.95 -2.01
C ALA A 465 -12.38 11.41 -2.34
N SER A 466 -11.29 11.94 -1.76
CA SER A 466 -10.88 13.31 -2.05
C SER A 466 -9.38 13.53 -1.97
N VAL A 467 -8.86 14.35 -2.89
CA VAL A 467 -7.46 14.76 -2.96
C VAL A 467 -7.34 16.26 -2.67
N GLN A 468 -6.29 16.65 -1.96
CA GLN A 468 -5.92 18.04 -1.70
C GLN A 468 -4.84 18.47 -2.69
N LEU A 469 -5.11 19.53 -3.47
CA LEU A 469 -4.17 20.12 -4.42
C LEU A 469 -3.82 21.56 -4.01
N PRO A 470 -2.66 22.11 -4.45
CA PRO A 470 -2.41 23.55 -4.37
C PRO A 470 -3.55 24.35 -5.04
N LEU A 471 -4.02 25.42 -4.40
CA LEU A 471 -5.02 26.31 -5.01
C LEU A 471 -4.44 27.03 -6.25
N ALA A 472 -3.16 27.37 -6.20
CA ALA A 472 -2.45 27.98 -7.31
C ALA A 472 -2.19 26.98 -8.45
N GLY A 473 -2.30 27.48 -9.68
CA GLY A 473 -1.95 26.75 -10.90
C GLY A 473 -3.07 25.90 -11.49
N ARG A 474 -2.81 25.43 -12.71
CA ARG A 474 -3.71 24.61 -13.51
C ARG A 474 -3.39 23.14 -13.34
N HIS A 475 -4.39 22.36 -12.97
CA HIS A 475 -4.30 20.92 -12.73
C HIS A 475 -4.93 20.14 -13.88
N ARG A 476 -4.66 18.84 -13.98
CA ARG A 476 -5.19 17.95 -15.04
C ARG A 476 -5.90 16.75 -14.44
N PHE A 477 -6.92 16.25 -15.14
CA PHE A 477 -7.57 14.96 -14.86
C PHE A 477 -7.52 14.07 -16.11
N GLY A 478 -7.45 12.76 -15.92
CA GLY A 478 -7.26 11.76 -16.97
C GLY A 478 -6.38 10.59 -16.49
N ARG A 479 -6.18 9.57 -17.34
CA ARG A 479 -5.34 8.39 -17.00
C ARG A 479 -3.88 8.74 -16.71
N GLN A 480 -3.36 9.84 -17.26
CA GLN A 480 -1.97 10.29 -17.04
C GLN A 480 -1.86 11.45 -16.03
N ALA A 481 -2.88 11.69 -15.21
CA ALA A 481 -2.84 12.64 -14.11
C ALA A 481 -2.53 11.95 -12.76
N PRO A 482 -1.25 11.75 -12.35
CA PRO A 482 -0.89 11.02 -11.14
C PRO A 482 -1.42 11.71 -9.87
N ALA A 483 -1.45 13.04 -9.85
CA ALA A 483 -1.96 13.81 -8.71
C ALA A 483 -3.43 13.50 -8.37
N LEU A 484 -4.23 13.02 -9.33
CA LEU A 484 -5.64 12.65 -9.13
C LEU A 484 -5.92 11.15 -9.33
N ALA A 485 -4.87 10.32 -9.45
CA ALA A 485 -5.03 8.87 -9.53
C ALA A 485 -5.84 8.25 -8.37
N PRO A 486 -5.76 8.74 -7.10
CA PRO A 486 -6.60 8.23 -6.00
C PRO A 486 -8.11 8.45 -6.18
N LEU A 487 -8.54 9.28 -7.13
CA LEU A 487 -9.97 9.46 -7.48
C LEU A 487 -10.42 8.51 -8.60
N ARG A 488 -9.52 7.70 -9.18
CA ARG A 488 -9.82 6.79 -10.29
C ARG A 488 -10.10 5.38 -9.79
N LEU A 489 -11.18 5.22 -9.03
CA LEU A 489 -11.54 3.94 -8.38
C LEU A 489 -11.71 2.76 -9.34
N LEU A 490 -11.98 3.01 -10.62
CA LEU A 490 -12.16 1.99 -11.66
C LEU A 490 -10.89 1.76 -12.52
N ASP A 491 -9.75 2.32 -12.12
CA ASP A 491 -8.45 2.11 -12.77
C ASP A 491 -7.74 0.81 -12.32
N SER A 492 -8.53 -0.21 -11.95
CA SER A 492 -8.04 -1.56 -11.64
C SER A 492 -8.45 -2.53 -12.77
N PRO A 493 -7.52 -3.36 -13.28
CA PRO A 493 -7.86 -4.37 -14.28
C PRO A 493 -8.72 -5.52 -13.74
N ARG A 494 -8.86 -5.64 -12.41
CA ARG A 494 -9.68 -6.71 -11.78
C ARG A 494 -11.19 -6.44 -11.87
N LEU A 495 -11.58 -5.20 -12.14
CA LEU A 495 -12.98 -4.76 -12.13
C LEU A 495 -13.67 -4.93 -13.48
N LEU A 496 -12.93 -4.89 -14.59
CA LEU A 496 -13.48 -5.07 -15.94
C LEU A 496 -13.11 -6.47 -16.46
N HIS A 497 -14.12 -7.25 -16.82
CA HIS A 497 -13.97 -8.59 -17.38
C HIS A 497 -14.34 -8.61 -18.88
N GLY A 498 -13.71 -9.53 -19.59
CA GLY A 498 -13.80 -9.67 -21.04
C GLY A 498 -12.63 -9.00 -21.77
N GLY A 499 -12.25 -9.56 -22.93
CA GLY A 499 -11.10 -9.15 -23.72
C GLY A 499 -9.81 -9.91 -23.37
N GLY A 500 -8.95 -10.15 -24.38
CA GLY A 500 -7.77 -11.02 -24.28
C GLY A 500 -6.55 -10.44 -23.54
N ALA A 501 -6.68 -9.27 -22.91
CA ALA A 501 -5.64 -8.67 -22.07
C ALA A 501 -6.28 -7.83 -20.95
N PRO A 502 -5.75 -7.86 -19.71
CA PRO A 502 -6.30 -7.08 -18.60
C PRO A 502 -6.30 -5.59 -18.92
N SER A 503 -7.48 -4.97 -18.88
CA SER A 503 -7.65 -3.54 -19.13
C SER A 503 -8.58 -2.94 -18.09
N SER A 504 -8.16 -1.85 -17.44
CA SER A 504 -9.01 -1.13 -16.48
C SER A 504 -10.17 -0.44 -17.19
N ALA A 505 -11.29 -0.22 -16.49
CA ALA A 505 -12.45 0.49 -17.06
C ALA A 505 -12.07 1.91 -17.53
N ASP A 506 -11.09 2.54 -16.89
CA ASP A 506 -10.45 3.78 -17.35
C ASP A 506 -10.00 3.74 -18.81
N ARG A 507 -9.55 2.58 -19.31
CA ARG A 507 -9.08 2.48 -20.70
C ARG A 507 -10.19 2.62 -21.74
N ILE A 508 -11.43 2.27 -21.40
CA ILE A 508 -12.60 2.38 -22.27
C ILE A 508 -13.35 3.73 -22.10
N GLY A 509 -13.34 4.32 -20.89
CA GLY A 509 -14.11 5.54 -20.59
C GLY A 509 -13.33 6.86 -20.48
N LEU A 510 -12.04 6.81 -20.12
CA LEU A 510 -11.26 8.00 -19.75
C LEU A 510 -10.08 8.25 -20.71
N SER A 511 -9.91 9.50 -21.13
CA SER A 511 -8.76 9.91 -21.96
C SER A 511 -7.46 9.98 -21.15
N ARG A 512 -6.30 9.95 -21.83
CA ARG A 512 -5.01 10.12 -21.15
C ARG A 512 -4.94 11.47 -20.43
N GLU A 513 -5.33 12.52 -21.13
CA GLU A 513 -5.62 13.84 -20.57
C GLU A 513 -7.05 14.19 -20.96
N ALA A 514 -7.97 14.19 -20.00
CA ALA A 514 -9.39 14.43 -20.23
C ALA A 514 -9.68 15.94 -20.30
N PHE A 515 -9.33 16.64 -19.22
CA PHE A 515 -9.46 18.08 -19.08
C PHE A 515 -8.43 18.64 -18.10
N SER A 516 -8.22 19.95 -18.16
CA SER A 516 -7.51 20.73 -17.15
C SER A 516 -8.49 21.65 -16.43
N PHE A 517 -8.16 21.98 -15.18
CA PHE A 517 -8.98 22.85 -14.36
C PHE A 517 -8.16 23.78 -13.48
N GLU A 518 -8.74 24.92 -13.12
CA GLU A 518 -8.11 26.00 -12.38
C GLU A 518 -9.15 26.72 -11.52
N MET A 519 -8.85 26.98 -10.25
CA MET A 519 -9.80 27.65 -9.35
C MET A 519 -9.84 29.15 -9.62
N SER A 520 -11.04 29.73 -9.58
CA SER A 520 -11.25 31.17 -9.59
C SER A 520 -12.22 31.60 -8.48
N PRO A 521 -12.29 32.89 -8.13
CA PRO A 521 -13.28 33.39 -7.17
C PRO A 521 -14.73 33.09 -7.58
N ARG A 522 -15.01 32.87 -8.88
CA ARG A 522 -16.36 32.60 -9.41
C ARG A 522 -16.71 31.11 -9.52
N GLY A 523 -15.73 30.21 -9.40
CA GLY A 523 -15.93 28.78 -9.64
C GLY A 523 -14.67 28.11 -10.17
N VAL A 524 -14.83 27.12 -11.05
CA VAL A 524 -13.74 26.37 -11.67
C VAL A 524 -13.71 26.69 -13.16
N HIS A 525 -12.56 27.12 -13.67
CA HIS A 525 -12.33 27.16 -15.11
C HIS A 525 -11.93 25.76 -15.58
N ILE A 526 -12.66 25.20 -16.55
CA ILE A 526 -12.40 23.89 -17.16
C ILE A 526 -12.00 24.11 -18.62
N THR A 527 -10.86 23.55 -19.03
CA THR A 527 -10.41 23.49 -20.43
C THR A 527 -10.29 22.02 -20.84
N ARG A 528 -10.98 21.63 -21.90
CA ARG A 528 -10.99 20.27 -22.45
C ARG A 528 -9.64 19.98 -23.13
N LEU A 529 -9.04 18.83 -22.83
CA LEU A 529 -7.74 18.44 -23.40
C LEU A 529 -7.88 17.37 -24.50
N ALA A 530 -8.88 16.50 -24.42
CA ALA A 530 -9.15 15.48 -25.44
C ALA A 530 -10.50 15.69 -26.15
N ALA A 531 -10.47 15.85 -27.47
CA ALA A 531 -11.65 15.96 -28.32
C ALA A 531 -12.52 14.68 -28.36
N SER A 532 -11.97 13.53 -27.97
CA SER A 532 -12.71 12.27 -27.77
C SER A 532 -13.39 12.18 -26.40
N GLN A 533 -12.94 12.96 -25.41
CA GLN A 533 -13.50 12.93 -24.06
C GLN A 533 -14.85 13.64 -24.03
N ALA A 534 -15.92 12.93 -23.70
CA ALA A 534 -17.17 13.55 -23.28
C ALA A 534 -17.01 14.12 -21.85
N LEU A 535 -17.51 15.34 -21.66
CA LEU A 535 -17.52 16.08 -20.40
C LEU A 535 -18.92 16.65 -20.18
N TYR A 536 -19.46 16.50 -18.98
CA TYR A 536 -20.79 16.99 -18.63
C TYR A 536 -20.75 17.78 -17.33
N HIS A 537 -21.53 18.86 -17.27
CA HIS A 537 -21.76 19.68 -16.08
C HIS A 537 -23.03 19.17 -15.40
N LEU A 538 -22.92 18.80 -14.12
CA LEU A 538 -24.04 18.49 -13.24
C LEU A 538 -24.14 19.52 -12.11
N ASP A 539 -25.35 19.78 -11.61
CA ASP A 539 -25.56 20.63 -10.44
C ASP A 539 -25.18 19.94 -9.11
N ALA A 540 -25.47 20.60 -7.98
CA ALA A 540 -25.21 20.06 -6.64
C ALA A 540 -26.06 18.81 -6.32
N GLN A 541 -27.14 18.56 -7.05
CA GLN A 541 -28.08 17.45 -6.93
C GLN A 541 -27.87 16.40 -8.04
N LEU A 542 -26.71 16.44 -8.72
CA LEU A 542 -26.32 15.56 -9.82
C LEU A 542 -27.25 15.62 -11.05
N GLN A 543 -28.08 16.65 -11.18
CA GLN A 543 -28.92 16.87 -12.35
C GLN A 543 -28.11 17.48 -13.49
N PHE A 544 -28.44 17.12 -14.72
CA PHE A 544 -27.72 17.61 -15.90
C PHE A 544 -27.97 19.12 -16.15
N VAL A 545 -26.89 19.87 -16.34
CA VAL A 545 -26.92 21.30 -16.68
C VAL A 545 -26.48 21.54 -18.12
N ALA A 546 -25.34 20.97 -18.55
CA ALA A 546 -24.80 21.17 -19.90
C ALA A 546 -23.79 20.10 -20.31
N ALA A 547 -23.58 19.93 -21.63
CA ALA A 547 -22.42 19.23 -22.16
C ALA A 547 -21.27 20.23 -22.42
N ILE A 548 -20.06 19.92 -21.94
CA ILE A 548 -18.88 20.80 -22.03
C ILE A 548 -18.12 20.49 -23.33
N GLY A 549 -18.66 20.97 -24.45
CA GLY A 549 -18.15 20.65 -25.80
C GLY A 549 -16.95 21.50 -26.25
N ALA A 550 -17.07 22.82 -26.18
CA ALA A 550 -16.18 23.80 -26.81
C ALA A 550 -15.22 24.53 -25.83
N ALA A 551 -14.94 23.92 -24.67
CA ALA A 551 -14.12 24.53 -23.63
C ALA A 551 -12.63 24.53 -23.99
N ALA A 552 -12.14 25.62 -24.57
CA ALA A 552 -10.74 25.79 -24.99
C ALA A 552 -9.89 26.44 -23.89
N GLU A 553 -8.61 26.71 -24.18
CA GLU A 553 -7.72 27.45 -23.28
C GLU A 553 -8.04 28.96 -23.28
N GLU A 554 -8.33 29.52 -24.47
CA GLU A 554 -8.76 30.91 -24.67
C GLU A 554 -10.19 31.19 -24.13
N ALA A 555 -11.02 30.14 -24.08
CA ALA A 555 -12.42 30.20 -23.65
C ALA A 555 -12.76 29.00 -22.74
N PRO A 556 -12.27 29.00 -21.48
CA PRO A 556 -12.56 27.93 -20.53
C PRO A 556 -14.02 27.98 -20.07
N TYR A 557 -14.59 26.80 -19.79
CA TYR A 557 -15.92 26.67 -19.24
C TYR A 557 -15.92 26.98 -17.73
N LEU A 558 -16.75 27.92 -17.29
CA LEU A 558 -16.91 28.21 -15.86
C LEU A 558 -17.94 27.27 -15.23
N LEU A 559 -17.46 26.31 -14.44
CA LEU A 559 -18.28 25.47 -13.56
C LEU A 559 -18.55 26.25 -12.24
N PRO A 560 -19.80 26.43 -11.81
CA PRO A 560 -20.12 27.09 -10.53
C PRO A 560 -19.60 26.31 -9.31
N ARG A 561 -19.49 27.00 -8.16
CA ARG A 561 -19.12 26.34 -6.88
C ARG A 561 -20.18 25.32 -6.46
N GLY A 562 -19.74 24.17 -5.95
CA GLY A 562 -20.62 23.08 -5.51
C GLY A 562 -21.23 22.23 -6.64
N HIS A 563 -21.04 22.63 -7.90
CA HIS A 563 -21.42 21.85 -9.07
C HIS A 563 -20.32 20.84 -9.42
N HIS A 564 -20.65 19.89 -10.30
CA HIS A 564 -19.81 18.75 -10.63
C HIS A 564 -19.47 18.67 -12.12
N VAL A 565 -18.35 18.03 -12.45
CA VAL A 565 -18.02 17.59 -13.81
C VAL A 565 -17.99 16.06 -13.89
N ALA A 566 -18.76 15.49 -14.82
CA ALA A 566 -18.66 14.08 -15.17
C ALA A 566 -17.66 13.91 -16.34
N ALA A 567 -16.63 13.08 -16.14
CA ALA A 567 -15.56 12.82 -17.10
C ALA A 567 -15.16 11.34 -17.09
N GLY A 568 -15.50 10.62 -18.16
CA GLY A 568 -15.41 9.16 -18.17
C GLY A 568 -16.37 8.60 -17.11
N HIS A 569 -15.89 7.71 -16.26
CA HIS A 569 -16.73 7.06 -15.23
C HIS A 569 -16.84 7.87 -13.92
N TYR A 570 -16.29 9.08 -13.87
CA TYR A 570 -16.08 9.83 -12.62
C TYR A 570 -16.85 11.14 -12.59
N VAL A 571 -17.54 11.39 -11.49
CA VAL A 571 -18.21 12.67 -11.21
C VAL A 571 -17.44 13.41 -10.12
N LEU A 572 -16.81 14.52 -10.48
CA LEU A 572 -15.89 15.27 -9.62
C LEU A 572 -16.50 16.59 -9.15
N ARG A 573 -16.40 16.89 -7.85
CA ARG A 573 -16.67 18.20 -7.24
C ARG A 573 -15.35 18.90 -6.89
N PHE A 574 -15.38 20.22 -6.86
CA PHE A 574 -14.25 21.06 -6.44
C PHE A 574 -14.70 21.99 -5.32
N ASP A 575 -14.10 21.82 -4.15
CA ASP A 575 -14.28 22.68 -2.98
C ASP A 575 -13.01 23.52 -2.80
N ALA A 576 -13.15 24.82 -2.52
CA ALA A 576 -12.05 25.80 -2.42
C ALA A 576 -11.76 26.22 -0.97
#